data_AF-A0A4Z0Z7N2-F1
#
_entry.id   AF-A0A4Z0Z7N2-F1
#
_cell.length_a   1.000
_cell.length_b   1.000
_cell.length_c   1.000
_cell.angle_alpha   90.00
_cell.angle_beta   90.00
_cell.angle_gamma   90.00
#
_symmetry.space_group_name_H-M   'P 1'
#
loop_
_entity.id
_entity.type
_entity.pdbx_description
1 polymer ?
#
loop_
_entity_poly.entity_id
_entity_poly.type
_entity_poly.pdbx_seq_one_letter_code
_entity_poly.pdbx_strand_id
1 'polypeptide(L)'
;MGDTTNLGTESQDGINSAKDGESKETEDDLYRYEDMPYILGDIEDVQLYRKGGHHPVHLGDVLNNQFEVVHKLGSSGFGLVWLCYDTLHSKWRAVKIMTANHSKGGREGKIYGGPIDKWRMGLDPHDAQTATDVKEFCFQVTQAVRFLHKSGICHGDLKPGNILVTVKGIDDMGKKEMLELIGQPECWEVETRSGDHPAPRGPEYIVQPPQEYWWENHMAGSIAIIDF
;
A
#
# COMPACT_ATOMS: atom_id res chain seq x y z
N MET A 1 27.66 4.09 87.99
CA MET A 1 27.31 5.44 87.51
C MET A 1 26.98 5.28 86.04
N GLY A 2 25.69 5.30 85.75
CA GLY A 2 25.17 5.23 84.39
C GLY A 2 24.79 6.62 83.90
N ASP A 3 24.80 6.78 82.59
CA ASP A 3 24.05 7.73 81.78
C ASP A 3 23.85 7.02 80.42
N THR A 4 22.63 6.67 79.99
CA THR A 4 21.54 7.52 79.42
C THR A 4 22.06 8.44 78.30
N THR A 5 21.50 8.59 77.11
CA THR A 5 20.37 8.02 76.36
C THR A 5 20.53 8.48 74.91
N ASN A 6 19.89 7.73 74.00
CA ASN A 6 19.83 7.89 72.54
C ASN A 6 19.10 9.18 72.09
N LEU A 7 19.37 9.67 70.86
CA LEU A 7 18.41 10.14 69.82
C LEU A 7 19.04 11.16 68.86
N GLY A 8 18.89 10.92 67.54
CA GLY A 8 19.25 11.86 66.48
C GLY A 8 19.38 11.20 65.12
N THR A 9 18.26 10.74 64.56
CA THR A 9 18.09 10.36 63.15
C THR A 9 18.23 11.57 62.24
N GLU A 10 18.96 11.47 61.13
CA GLU A 10 18.66 12.26 59.93
C GLU A 10 19.20 11.58 58.66
N SER A 11 18.35 11.66 57.64
CA SER A 11 18.21 10.92 56.39
C SER A 11 19.34 11.09 55.37
N GLN A 12 19.73 9.99 54.73
CA GLN A 12 20.41 9.99 53.43
C GLN A 12 19.36 10.10 52.32
N ASP A 13 19.21 11.28 51.72
CA ASP A 13 18.56 11.46 50.41
C ASP A 13 19.49 12.26 49.50
N GLY A 14 20.43 11.55 48.87
CA GLY A 14 21.22 12.06 47.75
C GLY A 14 20.54 11.67 46.44
N ILE A 15 19.55 12.47 46.02
CA ILE A 15 18.95 12.36 44.68
C ILE A 15 20.02 12.72 43.65
N ASN A 16 20.57 11.70 42.97
CA ASN A 16 21.30 11.88 41.73
C ASN A 16 20.29 12.29 40.65
N SER A 17 20.23 13.60 40.37
CA SER A 17 19.60 14.13 39.16
C SER A 17 20.36 13.62 37.94
N ALA A 18 19.81 12.58 37.31
CA ALA A 18 20.15 12.25 35.94
C ALA A 18 19.65 13.40 35.06
N LYS A 19 20.59 14.11 34.43
CA LYS A 19 20.26 15.05 33.36
C LYS A 19 19.77 14.24 32.18
N ASP A 20 18.49 14.37 31.88
CA ASP A 20 17.90 13.93 30.63
C ASP A 20 18.71 14.53 29.47
N GLY A 21 19.38 13.67 28.73
CA GLY A 21 20.00 14.04 27.48
C GLY A 21 18.90 14.17 26.43
N GLU A 22 18.37 15.39 26.24
CA GLU A 22 17.63 15.72 25.03
C GLU A 22 18.54 15.41 23.82
N SER A 23 18.20 14.35 23.09
CA SER A 23 18.76 14.11 21.77
C SER A 23 18.36 15.29 20.90
N LYS A 24 19.34 16.10 20.48
CA LYS A 24 19.10 17.18 19.52
C LYS A 24 18.55 16.56 18.23
N GLU A 25 17.32 16.92 17.89
CA GLU A 25 16.69 16.57 16.62
C GLU A 25 17.60 16.99 15.46
N THR A 26 17.85 16.06 14.53
CA THR A 26 18.61 16.38 13.32
C THR A 26 17.70 17.08 12.31
N GLU A 27 18.29 17.80 11.35
CA GLU A 27 17.54 18.40 10.23
C GLU A 27 16.69 17.34 9.49
N ASP A 28 17.17 16.10 9.41
CA ASP A 28 16.46 14.97 8.81
C ASP A 28 15.29 14.48 9.68
N ASP A 29 15.34 14.70 11.01
CA ASP A 29 14.23 14.36 11.92
C ASP A 29 13.09 15.38 11.85
N LEU A 30 13.40 16.67 11.57
CA LEU A 30 12.42 17.74 11.39
C LEU A 30 11.58 17.57 10.11
N TYR A 31 12.19 17.02 9.05
CA TYR A 31 11.52 16.75 7.77
C TYR A 31 10.87 15.36 7.69
N ARG A 32 10.73 14.65 8.83
CA ARG A 32 9.88 13.45 8.90
C ARG A 32 8.41 13.83 8.93
N TYR A 33 7.59 12.88 8.54
CA TYR A 33 6.14 13.05 8.61
C TYR A 33 5.60 12.65 9.97
N GLU A 34 4.45 13.18 10.36
CA GLU A 34 3.72 12.64 11.52
C GLU A 34 3.29 11.19 11.25
N ASP A 35 3.29 10.38 12.31
CA ASP A 35 2.85 8.99 12.20
C ASP A 35 1.34 8.98 11.95
N MET A 36 0.95 8.62 10.72
CA MET A 36 -0.46 8.42 10.39
C MET A 36 -1.01 7.24 11.20
N PRO A 37 -2.23 7.34 11.76
CA PRO A 37 -2.82 6.22 12.46
C PRO A 37 -2.86 5.01 11.53
N TYR A 38 -2.39 3.84 12.02
CA TYR A 38 -2.33 2.53 11.33
C TYR A 38 -3.73 1.97 11.05
N ILE A 39 -4.60 2.78 10.46
CA ILE A 39 -5.96 2.44 10.11
C ILE A 39 -5.92 2.11 8.62
N LEU A 40 -5.80 0.81 8.35
CA LEU A 40 -5.98 0.12 7.04
C LEU A 40 -4.66 -0.16 6.28
N GLY A 41 -4.28 -1.44 6.28
CA GLY A 41 -2.96 -1.98 5.91
C GLY A 41 -2.58 -1.94 4.42
N ASP A 42 -3.15 -1.04 3.63
CA ASP A 42 -2.77 -0.83 2.22
C ASP A 42 -2.31 0.62 1.92
N ILE A 43 -2.37 1.52 2.91
CA ILE A 43 -1.81 2.87 2.84
C ILE A 43 -0.27 2.78 2.84
N GLU A 44 0.39 3.64 2.05
CA GLU A 44 1.85 3.65 1.98
C GLU A 44 2.47 4.26 3.23
N ASP A 45 3.70 3.85 3.55
CA ASP A 45 4.50 4.50 4.59
C ASP A 45 5.00 5.86 4.08
N VAL A 46 4.48 6.94 4.66
CA VAL A 46 4.85 8.32 4.33
C VAL A 46 6.36 8.57 4.53
N GLN A 47 7.01 7.85 5.45
CA GLN A 47 8.46 7.98 5.69
C GLN A 47 9.30 7.50 4.49
N LEU A 48 8.69 6.80 3.52
CA LEU A 48 9.35 6.39 2.28
C LEU A 48 9.38 7.49 1.22
N TYR A 49 8.74 8.65 1.40
CA TYR A 49 8.92 9.84 0.54
C TYR A 49 10.21 10.57 0.88
N ARG A 50 11.32 9.96 0.48
CA ARG A 50 12.68 10.42 0.67
C ARG A 50 13.54 10.07 -0.53
N LYS A 51 14.78 10.55 -0.56
CA LYS A 51 15.73 10.21 -1.63
C LYS A 51 15.86 8.69 -1.78
N GLY A 52 15.63 8.19 -3.01
CA GLY A 52 15.66 6.76 -3.32
C GLY A 52 14.34 6.02 -3.10
N GLY A 53 13.35 6.66 -2.44
CA GLY A 53 12.06 6.09 -2.09
C GLY A 53 10.94 6.44 -3.09
N HIS A 54 9.73 6.66 -2.58
CA HIS A 54 8.55 6.96 -3.40
C HIS A 54 8.66 8.32 -4.07
N HIS A 55 8.05 8.43 -5.25
CA HIS A 55 7.83 9.70 -5.93
C HIS A 55 6.43 10.22 -5.58
N PRO A 56 6.27 11.49 -5.17
CA PRO A 56 4.96 12.11 -4.99
C PRO A 56 4.15 12.06 -6.28
N VAL A 57 2.89 11.63 -6.19
CA VAL A 57 1.94 11.54 -7.32
C VAL A 57 0.59 12.01 -6.83
N HIS A 58 -0.04 12.89 -7.59
CA HIS A 58 -1.30 13.53 -7.23
C HIS A 58 -2.42 13.10 -8.18
N LEU A 59 -3.65 13.14 -7.69
CA LEU A 59 -4.83 12.90 -8.50
C LEU A 59 -4.90 13.93 -9.63
N GLY A 60 -5.16 13.47 -10.86
CA GLY A 60 -5.17 14.30 -12.06
C GLY A 60 -3.81 14.47 -12.74
N ASP A 61 -2.72 14.00 -12.14
CA ASP A 61 -1.42 13.97 -12.82
C ASP A 61 -1.51 13.16 -14.12
N VAL A 62 -0.80 13.60 -15.16
CA VAL A 62 -0.72 12.88 -16.44
C VAL A 62 0.67 12.28 -16.61
N LEU A 63 0.78 10.98 -16.42
CA LEU A 63 2.03 10.23 -16.52
C LEU A 63 2.32 9.89 -17.98
N ASN A 64 3.58 10.12 -18.39
CA ASN A 64 4.04 9.85 -19.75
C ASN A 64 3.13 10.47 -20.85
N ASN A 65 2.49 11.61 -20.57
CA ASN A 65 1.53 12.27 -21.44
C ASN A 65 0.36 11.38 -21.92
N GLN A 66 0.02 10.33 -21.16
CA GLN A 66 -0.96 9.33 -21.59
C GLN A 66 -1.89 8.89 -20.47
N PHE A 67 -1.35 8.65 -19.28
CA PHE A 67 -2.08 8.01 -18.19
C PHE A 67 -2.49 9.07 -17.15
N GLU A 68 -3.76 9.47 -17.17
CA GLU A 68 -4.32 10.35 -16.15
C GLU A 68 -4.53 9.56 -14.85
N VAL A 69 -3.95 10.02 -13.75
CA VAL A 69 -4.08 9.40 -12.41
C VAL A 69 -5.46 9.69 -11.84
N VAL A 70 -6.21 8.64 -11.50
CA VAL A 70 -7.62 8.75 -11.06
C VAL A 70 -7.85 8.26 -9.64
N HIS A 71 -7.18 7.17 -9.23
CA HIS A 71 -7.31 6.61 -7.88
C HIS A 71 -6.07 5.81 -7.54
N LYS A 72 -5.78 5.58 -6.26
CA LYS A 72 -4.78 4.59 -5.84
C LYS A 72 -5.38 3.20 -5.76
N LEU A 73 -4.63 2.16 -6.14
CA LEU A 73 -5.03 0.75 -6.03
C LEU A 73 -4.26 -0.02 -4.97
N GLY A 74 -3.04 0.41 -4.64
CA GLY A 74 -2.25 -0.24 -3.60
C GLY A 74 -0.85 0.33 -3.48
N SER A 75 -0.12 -0.18 -2.48
CA SER A 75 1.25 0.20 -2.20
C SER A 75 2.08 -1.01 -1.76
N SER A 76 3.39 -0.90 -1.93
CA SER A 76 4.37 -1.83 -1.40
C SER A 76 5.69 -1.07 -1.18
N GLY A 77 6.64 -1.66 -0.44
CA GLY A 77 7.97 -1.05 -0.29
C GLY A 77 8.72 -0.84 -1.61
N PHE A 78 8.29 -1.48 -2.71
CA PHE A 78 8.91 -1.33 -4.03
C PHE A 78 8.28 -0.25 -4.89
N GLY A 79 7.08 0.23 -4.56
CA GLY A 79 6.38 1.22 -5.37
C GLY A 79 4.89 1.33 -5.09
N LEU A 80 4.25 2.25 -5.80
CA LEU A 80 2.83 2.56 -5.71
C LEU A 80 2.11 2.10 -6.98
N VAL A 81 0.87 1.64 -6.84
CA VAL A 81 0.03 1.23 -7.97
C VAL A 81 -1.18 2.16 -8.06
N TRP A 82 -1.32 2.83 -9.21
CA TRP A 82 -2.36 3.81 -9.47
C TRP A 82 -3.32 3.32 -10.56
N LEU A 83 -4.62 3.49 -10.33
CA LEU A 83 -5.64 3.43 -11.35
C LEU A 83 -5.51 4.68 -12.22
N CYS A 84 -5.22 4.46 -13.49
CA CYS A 84 -5.10 5.51 -14.48
C CYS A 84 -6.07 5.28 -15.64
N TYR A 85 -6.53 6.38 -16.22
CA TYR A 85 -7.22 6.36 -17.50
C TYR A 85 -6.21 6.57 -18.63
N ASP A 86 -6.08 5.58 -19.51
CA ASP A 86 -5.28 5.66 -20.74
C ASP A 86 -6.05 6.49 -21.77
N THR A 87 -5.64 7.75 -21.92
CA THR A 87 -6.30 8.71 -22.81
C THR A 87 -6.13 8.39 -24.30
N LEU A 88 -5.11 7.61 -24.67
CA LEU A 88 -4.84 7.26 -26.07
C LEU A 88 -5.66 6.06 -26.54
N HIS A 89 -5.86 5.08 -25.66
CA HIS A 89 -6.60 3.86 -25.99
C HIS A 89 -8.00 3.80 -25.39
N SER A 90 -8.38 4.81 -24.61
CA SER A 90 -9.66 4.89 -23.89
C SER A 90 -9.91 3.67 -23.00
N LYS A 91 -8.92 3.30 -22.19
CA LYS A 91 -8.99 2.12 -21.32
C LYS A 91 -8.43 2.37 -19.93
N TRP A 92 -8.93 1.62 -18.96
CA TRP A 92 -8.37 1.62 -17.61
C TRP A 92 -7.06 0.82 -17.52
N ARG A 93 -6.10 1.36 -16.78
CA ARG A 93 -4.77 0.76 -16.58
C ARG A 93 -4.31 0.89 -15.14
N ALA A 94 -3.67 -0.15 -14.64
CA ALA A 94 -2.91 -0.07 -13.40
C ALA A 94 -1.50 0.36 -13.79
N VAL A 95 -1.03 1.49 -13.28
CA VAL A 95 0.33 1.99 -13.51
C VAL A 95 1.12 1.84 -12.22
N LYS A 96 2.19 1.01 -12.27
CA LYS A 96 3.09 0.79 -11.15
C LYS A 96 4.28 1.74 -11.25
N ILE A 97 4.41 2.62 -10.27
CA ILE A 97 5.50 3.58 -10.14
C ILE A 97 6.46 3.05 -9.09
N MET A 98 7.63 2.63 -9.56
CA MET A 98 8.67 2.07 -8.70
C MET A 98 9.31 3.16 -7.85
N THR A 99 9.81 2.81 -6.66
CA THR A 99 10.70 3.69 -5.91
C THR A 99 11.94 4.03 -6.73
N ALA A 100 12.54 5.19 -6.48
CA ALA A 100 13.67 5.68 -7.30
C ALA A 100 14.84 4.67 -7.33
N ASN A 101 15.12 3.98 -6.23
CA ASN A 101 16.16 2.93 -6.18
C ASN A 101 15.82 1.68 -7.02
N HIS A 102 14.54 1.45 -7.33
CA HIS A 102 14.05 0.32 -8.12
C HIS A 102 13.53 0.73 -9.50
N SER A 103 13.74 1.99 -9.91
CA SER A 103 13.14 2.63 -11.10
C SER A 103 13.66 2.15 -12.46
N LYS A 104 14.43 1.05 -12.52
CA LYS A 104 14.95 0.51 -13.79
C LYS A 104 13.86 0.08 -14.80
N GLY A 105 12.58 0.08 -14.41
CA GLY A 105 11.45 -0.03 -15.32
C GLY A 105 10.11 0.19 -14.63
N GLY A 106 9.37 1.21 -15.05
CA GLY A 106 7.93 1.33 -14.77
C GLY A 106 7.15 0.30 -15.60
N ARG A 107 6.01 -0.16 -15.08
CA ARG A 107 5.14 -1.12 -15.77
C ARG A 107 3.68 -0.72 -15.62
N GLU A 108 2.96 -0.73 -16.73
CA GLU A 108 1.51 -0.67 -16.79
C GLU A 108 0.90 -2.05 -17.01
N GLY A 109 -0.32 -2.25 -16.54
CA GLY A 109 -1.03 -3.51 -16.63
C GLY A 109 -2.54 -3.33 -16.74
N LYS A 110 -3.23 -4.43 -17.04
CA LYS A 110 -4.70 -4.48 -16.95
C LYS A 110 -5.14 -4.30 -15.49
N ILE A 111 -6.32 -3.72 -15.29
CA ILE A 111 -6.97 -3.73 -13.99
C ILE A 111 -7.47 -5.15 -13.67
N TYR A 112 -7.07 -5.62 -12.49
CA TYR A 112 -7.57 -6.84 -11.88
C TYR A 112 -8.30 -6.47 -10.59
N GLY A 113 -9.11 -7.40 -10.08
CA GLY A 113 -9.70 -7.31 -8.75
C GLY A 113 -8.66 -7.59 -7.66
N GLY A 114 -9.14 -7.90 -6.47
CA GLY A 114 -8.30 -8.20 -5.32
C GLY A 114 -7.54 -9.52 -5.44
N PRO A 115 -6.51 -9.71 -4.59
CA PRO A 115 -5.80 -10.96 -4.46
C PRO A 115 -6.70 -12.06 -3.89
N ILE A 116 -6.40 -13.31 -4.25
CA ILE A 116 -7.21 -14.46 -3.85
C ILE A 116 -7.21 -14.75 -2.34
N ASP A 117 -6.24 -14.21 -1.57
CA ASP A 117 -6.24 -14.31 -0.11
C ASP A 117 -7.34 -13.43 0.52
N LYS A 118 -7.45 -12.16 0.09
CA LYS A 118 -8.54 -11.26 0.49
C LYS A 118 -9.89 -11.84 0.08
N TRP A 119 -9.99 -12.35 -1.15
CA TRP A 119 -11.20 -13.05 -1.61
C TRP A 119 -11.58 -14.22 -0.69
N ARG A 120 -10.61 -15.09 -0.35
CA ARG A 120 -10.85 -16.27 0.47
C ARG A 120 -11.35 -15.92 1.87
N MET A 121 -10.87 -14.82 2.47
CA MET A 121 -11.21 -14.44 3.84
C MET A 121 -12.70 -14.12 4.03
N GLY A 122 -13.41 -13.71 2.97
CA GLY A 122 -14.84 -13.39 3.02
C GLY A 122 -15.79 -14.57 2.83
N LEU A 123 -15.29 -15.78 2.53
CA LEU A 123 -16.13 -16.91 2.13
C LEU A 123 -16.36 -17.94 3.24
N ASP A 124 -17.55 -18.55 3.23
CA ASP A 124 -17.83 -19.72 4.06
C ASP A 124 -17.06 -20.94 3.51
N PRO A 125 -16.12 -21.53 4.28
CA PRO A 125 -15.35 -22.69 3.86
C PRO A 125 -16.20 -23.98 3.72
N HIS A 126 -17.40 -24.00 4.28
CA HIS A 126 -18.32 -25.14 4.19
C HIS A 126 -19.30 -25.03 3.02
N ASP A 127 -19.35 -23.89 2.34
CA ASP A 127 -20.17 -23.73 1.16
C ASP A 127 -19.61 -24.51 -0.05
N ALA A 128 -20.50 -25.18 -0.77
CA ALA A 128 -20.12 -26.04 -1.89
C ALA A 128 -19.60 -25.25 -3.09
N GLN A 129 -20.08 -24.02 -3.29
CA GLN A 129 -19.59 -23.13 -4.34
C GLN A 129 -18.19 -22.65 -4.00
N THR A 130 -17.93 -22.22 -2.76
CA THR A 130 -16.56 -21.89 -2.29
C THR A 130 -15.58 -23.03 -2.58
N ALA A 131 -15.93 -24.27 -2.25
CA ALA A 131 -15.07 -25.42 -2.51
C ALA A 131 -14.83 -25.66 -4.01
N THR A 132 -15.81 -25.35 -4.85
CA THR A 132 -15.71 -25.47 -6.31
C THR A 132 -14.79 -24.39 -6.88
N ASP A 133 -14.99 -23.14 -6.49
CA ASP A 133 -14.20 -22.00 -6.96
C ASP A 133 -12.73 -22.12 -6.55
N VAL A 134 -12.47 -22.59 -5.32
CA VAL A 134 -11.11 -22.85 -4.84
C VAL A 134 -10.40 -23.89 -5.71
N LYS A 135 -11.08 -24.98 -6.07
CA LYS A 135 -10.51 -26.02 -6.94
C LYS A 135 -10.21 -25.46 -8.33
N GLU A 136 -11.12 -24.65 -8.87
CA GLU A 136 -10.95 -24.04 -10.18
C GLU A 136 -9.77 -23.07 -10.20
N PHE A 137 -9.62 -22.21 -9.19
CA PHE A 137 -8.47 -21.30 -9.08
C PHE A 137 -7.15 -22.06 -8.88
N CYS A 138 -7.12 -23.12 -8.06
CA CYS A 138 -5.94 -23.97 -7.93
C CYS A 138 -5.56 -24.63 -9.27
N PHE A 139 -6.55 -25.06 -10.06
CA PHE A 139 -6.32 -25.61 -11.39
C PHE A 139 -5.70 -24.58 -12.33
N GLN A 140 -6.25 -23.36 -12.38
CA GLN A 140 -5.71 -22.27 -13.20
C GLN A 140 -4.29 -21.86 -12.78
N VAL A 141 -4.01 -21.76 -11.48
CA VAL A 141 -2.64 -21.52 -10.96
C VAL A 141 -1.68 -22.61 -11.43
N THR A 142 -2.10 -23.88 -11.36
CA THR A 142 -1.28 -25.01 -11.84
C THR A 142 -1.00 -24.91 -13.34
N GLN A 143 -2.00 -24.52 -14.14
CA GLN A 143 -1.83 -24.31 -15.57
C GLN A 143 -0.84 -23.18 -15.89
N ALA A 144 -0.96 -22.05 -15.20
CA ALA A 144 -0.09 -20.89 -15.37
C ALA A 144 1.36 -21.19 -14.97
N VAL A 145 1.58 -21.84 -13.81
CA VAL A 145 2.91 -22.26 -13.36
C VAL A 145 3.52 -23.26 -14.35
N ARG A 146 2.75 -24.23 -14.84
CA ARG A 146 3.21 -25.16 -15.87
C ARG A 146 3.64 -24.43 -17.14
N PHE A 147 2.91 -23.40 -17.56
CA PHE A 147 3.26 -22.58 -18.72
C PHE A 147 4.58 -21.82 -18.52
N LEU A 148 4.76 -21.18 -17.35
CA LEU A 148 6.01 -20.51 -17.01
C LEU A 148 7.20 -21.48 -17.03
N HIS A 149 7.06 -22.63 -16.37
CA HIS A 149 8.11 -23.64 -16.30
C HIS A 149 8.48 -24.21 -17.68
N LYS A 150 7.48 -24.44 -18.55
CA LYS A 150 7.73 -24.84 -19.95
C LYS A 150 8.51 -23.79 -20.75
N SER A 151 8.40 -22.53 -20.35
CA SER A 151 9.12 -21.40 -20.94
C SER A 151 10.49 -21.15 -20.28
N GLY A 152 10.92 -22.01 -19.34
CA GLY A 152 12.16 -21.84 -18.59
C GLY A 152 12.11 -20.73 -17.54
N ILE A 153 10.90 -20.24 -17.20
CA ILE A 153 10.70 -19.14 -16.26
C ILE A 153 10.25 -19.73 -14.91
N CYS A 154 10.95 -19.35 -13.85
CA CYS A 154 10.49 -19.52 -12.48
C CYS A 154 9.99 -18.16 -11.98
N HIS A 155 8.80 -18.12 -11.37
CA HIS A 155 8.23 -16.86 -10.89
C HIS A 155 9.04 -16.21 -9.76
N GLY A 156 9.56 -17.01 -8.82
CA GLY A 156 10.38 -16.52 -7.71
C GLY A 156 9.65 -15.87 -6.52
N ASP A 157 8.37 -15.50 -6.65
CA ASP A 157 7.55 -14.90 -5.56
C ASP A 157 6.07 -15.31 -5.69
N LEU A 158 5.80 -16.57 -6.03
CA LEU A 158 4.43 -17.03 -6.16
C LEU A 158 3.77 -17.17 -4.77
N LYS A 159 2.82 -16.29 -4.47
CA LYS A 159 2.04 -16.25 -3.23
C LYS A 159 0.61 -15.77 -3.50
N PRO A 160 -0.36 -16.03 -2.60
CA PRO A 160 -1.75 -15.59 -2.79
C PRO A 160 -1.91 -14.10 -3.13
N GLY A 161 -1.11 -13.22 -2.50
CA GLY A 161 -1.10 -11.78 -2.79
C GLY A 161 -0.67 -11.40 -4.21
N ASN A 162 0.01 -12.28 -4.95
CA ASN A 162 0.43 -12.09 -6.34
C ASN A 162 -0.47 -12.83 -7.34
N ILE A 163 -1.61 -13.37 -6.88
CA ILE A 163 -2.61 -14.01 -7.71
C ILE A 163 -3.89 -13.19 -7.60
N LEU A 164 -4.20 -12.42 -8.65
CA LEU A 164 -5.35 -11.53 -8.68
C LEU A 164 -6.53 -12.14 -9.42
N VAL A 165 -7.73 -11.82 -8.99
CA VAL A 165 -8.94 -12.19 -9.71
C VAL A 165 -9.12 -11.27 -10.92
N THR A 166 -9.45 -11.85 -12.07
CA THR A 166 -9.79 -11.06 -13.27
C THR A 166 -11.19 -10.47 -13.18
N VAL A 167 -11.33 -9.25 -13.68
CA VAL A 167 -12.61 -8.53 -13.73
C VAL A 167 -13.06 -8.31 -15.18
N LYS A 168 -14.38 -8.18 -15.37
CA LYS A 168 -15.03 -7.94 -16.67
C LYS A 168 -15.97 -6.73 -16.62
N GLY A 169 -16.21 -6.16 -17.80
CA GLY A 169 -17.18 -5.07 -17.97
C GLY A 169 -16.71 -3.70 -17.50
N ILE A 170 -15.43 -3.54 -17.12
CA ILE A 170 -14.88 -2.26 -16.66
C ILE A 170 -14.15 -1.48 -17.76
N ASP A 171 -13.70 -2.15 -18.83
CA ASP A 171 -12.80 -1.56 -19.82
C ASP A 171 -13.45 -0.35 -20.55
N ASP A 172 -14.77 -0.38 -20.72
CA ASP A 172 -15.54 0.64 -21.44
C ASP A 172 -16.23 1.66 -20.50
N MET A 173 -16.05 1.54 -19.18
CA MET A 173 -16.65 2.47 -18.22
C MET A 173 -16.05 3.88 -18.34
N GLY A 174 -16.91 4.89 -18.27
CA GLY A 174 -16.47 6.28 -18.12
C GLY A 174 -15.88 6.55 -16.73
N LYS A 175 -15.14 7.65 -16.57
CA LYS A 175 -14.52 8.04 -15.27
C LYS A 175 -15.54 8.11 -14.13
N LYS A 176 -16.72 8.68 -14.39
CA LYS A 176 -17.79 8.77 -13.40
C LYS A 176 -18.28 7.39 -12.95
N GLU A 177 -18.58 6.50 -13.90
CA GLU A 177 -19.06 5.14 -13.62
C GLU A 177 -18.00 4.33 -12.85
N MET A 178 -16.73 4.47 -13.24
CA MET A 178 -15.62 3.82 -12.54
C MET A 178 -15.51 4.31 -11.09
N LEU A 179 -15.67 5.61 -10.83
CA LEU A 179 -15.66 6.16 -9.47
C LEU A 179 -16.90 5.80 -8.65
N GLU A 180 -18.06 5.63 -9.30
CA GLU A 180 -19.26 5.08 -8.65
C GLU A 180 -19.08 3.60 -8.28
N LEU A 181 -18.33 2.84 -9.08
CA LEU A 181 -18.01 1.44 -8.81
C LEU A 181 -16.95 1.29 -7.70
N ILE A 182 -15.84 2.03 -7.79
CA ILE A 182 -14.66 1.83 -6.94
C ILE A 182 -14.67 2.69 -5.67
N GLY A 183 -15.53 3.71 -5.62
CA GLY A 183 -15.52 4.74 -4.60
C GLY A 183 -14.76 5.99 -5.02
N GLN A 184 -15.09 7.11 -4.37
CA GLN A 184 -14.35 8.37 -4.55
C GLN A 184 -13.02 8.29 -3.79
N PRO A 185 -11.92 8.88 -4.31
CA PRO A 185 -10.65 8.92 -3.60
C PRO A 185 -10.78 9.67 -2.27
N GLU A 186 -10.43 9.00 -1.18
CA GLU A 186 -10.26 9.62 0.12
C GLU A 186 -8.80 10.04 0.28
N CYS A 187 -8.58 11.34 0.53
CA CYS A 187 -7.25 11.93 0.64
C CYS A 187 -7.00 12.37 2.08
N TRP A 188 -5.80 12.07 2.57
CA TRP A 188 -5.36 12.46 3.90
C TRP A 188 -4.16 13.40 3.76
N GLU A 189 -4.28 14.61 4.29
CA GLU A 189 -3.20 15.59 4.26
C GLU A 189 -1.97 15.07 5.00
N VAL A 190 -0.80 15.40 4.46
CA VAL A 190 0.48 15.00 5.02
C VAL A 190 1.13 16.20 5.66
N GLU A 191 1.36 16.12 6.96
CA GLU A 191 2.08 17.14 7.72
C GLU A 191 3.51 16.67 8.02
N THR A 192 4.46 17.59 7.90
CA THR A 192 5.83 17.36 8.40
C THR A 192 5.87 17.67 9.89
N ARG A 193 6.77 17.03 10.64
CA ARG A 193 6.97 17.30 12.07
C ARG A 193 7.37 18.75 12.34
N SER A 194 8.04 19.39 11.39
CA SER A 194 8.36 20.81 11.45
C SER A 194 7.15 21.74 11.27
N GLY A 195 6.02 21.24 10.75
CA GLY A 195 4.86 22.02 10.31
C GLY A 195 5.05 22.68 8.94
N ASP A 196 6.23 22.57 8.32
CA ASP A 196 6.47 23.04 6.96
C ASP A 196 5.67 22.22 5.93
N HIS A 197 5.35 22.86 4.81
CA HIS A 197 4.66 22.21 3.70
C HIS A 197 5.54 21.08 3.10
N PRO A 198 4.99 19.88 2.86
CA PRO A 198 5.78 18.71 2.44
C PRO A 198 6.36 18.84 1.02
N ALA A 199 5.69 19.57 0.14
CA ALA A 199 6.16 19.77 -1.23
C ALA A 199 7.47 20.61 -1.30
N PRO A 200 8.38 20.34 -2.25
CA PRO A 200 8.28 19.33 -3.31
C PRO A 200 8.89 17.97 -2.91
N ARG A 201 9.30 17.78 -1.65
CA ARG A 201 10.03 16.59 -1.20
C ARG A 201 9.09 15.41 -0.91
N GLY A 202 7.93 15.72 -0.33
CA GLY A 202 6.85 14.79 -0.05
C GLY A 202 5.55 15.17 -0.75
N PRO A 203 4.55 14.28 -0.72
CA PRO A 203 3.22 14.57 -1.25
C PRO A 203 2.47 15.49 -0.30
N GLU A 204 1.54 16.28 -0.84
CA GLU A 204 0.63 17.12 -0.05
C GLU A 204 -0.40 16.28 0.70
N TYR A 205 -0.76 15.14 0.12
CA TYR A 205 -1.70 14.18 0.66
C TYR A 205 -1.36 12.78 0.19
N ILE A 206 -1.80 11.78 0.94
CA ILE A 206 -1.85 10.38 0.50
C ILE A 206 -3.28 10.00 0.15
N VAL A 207 -3.43 9.09 -0.80
CA VAL A 207 -4.73 8.59 -1.23
C VAL A 207 -4.94 7.21 -0.65
N GLN A 208 -6.06 7.01 0.02
CA GLN A 208 -6.44 5.72 0.54
C GLN A 208 -6.90 4.79 -0.60
N PRO A 209 -6.38 3.55 -0.70
CA PRO A 209 -6.93 2.58 -1.64
C PRO A 209 -8.39 2.22 -1.28
N PRO A 210 -9.20 1.80 -2.28
CA PRO A 210 -10.56 1.31 -2.07
C PRO A 210 -10.59 0.21 -1.01
N GLN A 211 -11.40 0.38 0.03
CA GLN A 211 -11.55 -0.59 1.12
C GLN A 211 -12.58 -1.68 0.80
N GLU A 212 -13.49 -1.42 -0.14
CA GLU A 212 -14.58 -2.32 -0.49
C GLU A 212 -14.15 -3.32 -1.57
N TYR A 213 -14.74 -4.52 -1.53
CA TYR A 213 -14.59 -5.55 -2.54
C TYR A 213 -15.36 -5.21 -3.83
N TRP A 214 -15.16 -3.99 -4.35
CA TRP A 214 -15.85 -3.41 -5.53
C TRP A 214 -15.87 -4.35 -6.75
N TRP A 215 -14.90 -5.24 -6.83
CA TRP A 215 -14.68 -6.17 -7.94
C TRP A 215 -15.47 -7.48 -7.83
N GLU A 216 -16.08 -7.81 -6.68
CA GLU A 216 -16.78 -9.10 -6.46
C GLU A 216 -17.89 -9.36 -7.49
N ASN A 217 -18.72 -8.35 -7.75
CA ASN A 217 -19.81 -8.46 -8.74
C ASN A 217 -19.32 -8.44 -10.20
N HIS A 218 -18.03 -8.17 -10.41
CA HIS A 218 -17.39 -8.06 -11.72
C HIS A 218 -16.40 -9.20 -11.99
N MET A 219 -16.31 -10.21 -11.13
CA MET A 219 -15.41 -11.35 -11.32
C MET A 219 -15.71 -12.07 -12.65
N ALA A 220 -14.65 -12.36 -13.40
CA ALA A 220 -14.74 -13.12 -14.64
C ALA A 220 -14.55 -14.64 -14.44
N GLY A 221 -14.34 -15.09 -13.19
CA GLY A 221 -14.10 -16.50 -12.87
C GLY A 221 -12.71 -17.02 -13.25
N SER A 222 -11.79 -16.11 -13.62
CA SER A 222 -10.40 -16.46 -13.91
C SER A 222 -9.39 -15.68 -13.07
N ILE A 223 -8.15 -16.16 -12.98
CA ILE A 223 -7.06 -15.52 -12.24
C ILE A 223 -5.95 -15.01 -13.17
N ALA A 224 -5.17 -14.06 -12.66
CA ALA A 224 -3.92 -13.62 -13.26
C ALA A 224 -2.80 -13.70 -12.22
N ILE A 225 -1.64 -14.17 -12.63
CA ILE A 225 -0.43 -14.17 -11.82
C ILE A 225 0.38 -12.92 -12.18
N ILE A 226 0.72 -12.11 -11.18
CA ILE A 226 1.41 -10.82 -11.33
C ILE A 226 2.77 -10.82 -10.64
N ASP A 227 3.53 -9.74 -10.82
CA ASP A 227 4.80 -9.51 -10.10
C ASP A 227 5.86 -10.63 -10.27
N PHE A 228 5.98 -11.15 -11.50
CA PHE A 228 7.11 -11.98 -11.96
C PHE A 228 8.07 -11.20 -12.87
#